data_AF-A0A654U4H1-F1
#
_entry.id   AF-A0A654U4H1-F1
#
_cell.length_a   1.000
_cell.length_b   1.000
_cell.length_c   1.000
_cell.angle_alpha   90.00
_cell.angle_beta   90.00
_cell.angle_gamma   90.00
#
_symmetry.space_group_name_H-M   'P 1'
#
loop_
_entity.id
_entity.type
_entity.pdbx_description
1 polymer ?
#
loop_
_entity_poly.entity_id
_entity_poly.type
_entity_poly.pdbx_seq_one_letter_code
_entity_poly.pdbx_strand_id
1 'polypeptide(L)'
;MNYDASLGAPCSSWERFIFGRGPSGQAEACHFPPPNQFPPAETGYWVISYPLYGVQQVGAPCPKPQAAAQSPDGLPMLCLGARGWQPGWFTGAGFFPPEP
;
A
#
# COMPACT_ATOMS: atom_id res chain seq x y z
N MET A 1 11.32 0.84 -2.12
CA MET A 1 10.67 -0.40 -2.60
C MET A 1 11.51 -1.57 -2.10
N ASN A 2 10.90 -2.54 -1.42
CA ASN A 2 11.58 -3.74 -0.92
C ASN A 2 11.60 -4.83 -2.01
N TYR A 3 12.74 -5.47 -2.27
CA TYR A 3 12.86 -6.55 -3.27
C TYR A 3 12.88 -7.96 -2.67
N ASP A 4 12.86 -8.04 -1.34
CA ASP A 4 12.78 -9.26 -0.54
C ASP A 4 11.38 -9.45 0.06
N ALA A 5 10.36 -8.80 -0.52
CA ALA A 5 8.98 -9.04 -0.10
C ALA A 5 8.63 -10.51 -0.40
N SER A 6 7.81 -11.09 0.45
CA SER A 6 7.38 -12.48 0.29
C SER A 6 5.99 -12.60 0.87
N LEU A 7 5.01 -12.96 0.04
CA LEU A 7 3.63 -13.14 0.45
C LEU A 7 3.49 -13.90 1.78
N GLY A 8 2.83 -13.28 2.76
CA GLY A 8 2.60 -13.81 4.10
C GLY A 8 3.79 -13.72 5.06
N ALA A 9 4.97 -13.30 4.60
CA ALA A 9 6.11 -13.04 5.47
C ALA A 9 5.91 -11.75 6.27
N PRO A 10 6.50 -11.64 7.48
CA PRO A 10 6.41 -10.45 8.30
C PRO A 10 7.11 -9.25 7.64
N CYS A 11 6.58 -8.05 7.89
CA CYS A 11 7.13 -6.79 7.44
C CYS A 11 6.98 -5.70 8.52
N SER A 12 7.97 -4.82 8.62
CA SER A 12 8.06 -3.80 9.68
C SER A 12 7.67 -2.38 9.24
N SER A 13 7.34 -2.18 7.96
CA SER A 13 7.15 -0.86 7.35
C SER A 13 5.79 -0.78 6.67
N TRP A 14 4.75 -0.45 7.44
CA TRP A 14 3.34 -0.43 7.01
C TRP A 14 2.72 0.97 6.94
N GLU A 15 3.45 2.02 7.36
CA GLU A 15 2.98 3.42 7.29
C GLU A 15 3.52 4.16 6.07
N ARG A 16 4.79 3.95 5.75
CA ARG A 16 5.52 4.54 4.62
C ARG A 16 6.37 3.48 3.96
N PHE A 17 6.70 3.69 2.69
CA PHE A 17 7.53 2.78 1.89
C PHE A 17 7.02 1.34 1.84
N ILE A 18 5.70 1.18 1.88
CA ILE A 18 5.04 -0.11 2.15
C ILE A 18 5.06 -1.09 0.97
N PHE A 19 5.50 -0.68 -0.22
CA PHE A 19 5.45 -1.54 -1.41
C PHE A 19 6.76 -2.29 -1.62
N GLY A 20 6.62 -3.56 -2.01
CA GLY A 20 7.70 -4.42 -2.40
C GLY A 20 7.37 -5.27 -3.62
N ARG A 21 8.36 -6.06 -4.07
CA ARG A 21 8.19 -7.10 -5.08
C ARG A 21 8.52 -8.45 -4.48
N GLY A 22 7.60 -9.39 -4.68
CA GLY A 22 7.79 -10.79 -4.35
C GLY A 22 8.85 -11.48 -5.22
N PRO A 23 9.26 -12.72 -4.91
CA PRO A 23 10.25 -13.47 -5.69
C PRO A 23 9.83 -13.74 -7.14
N SER A 24 8.52 -13.76 -7.40
CA SER A 24 7.93 -13.89 -8.74
C SER A 24 7.81 -12.55 -9.49
N GLY A 25 8.24 -11.44 -8.89
CA GLY A 25 8.06 -10.08 -9.40
C GLY A 25 6.67 -9.47 -9.13
N GLN A 26 5.79 -10.20 -8.42
CA GLN A 26 4.47 -9.73 -8.02
C GLN A 26 4.57 -8.52 -7.09
N ALA A 27 3.76 -7.48 -7.33
CA ALA A 27 3.69 -6.34 -6.45
C ALA A 27 2.98 -6.71 -5.15
N GLU A 28 3.63 -6.41 -4.03
CA GLU A 28 3.14 -6.66 -2.69
C GLU A 28 3.12 -5.36 -1.88
N ALA A 29 2.25 -5.30 -0.88
CA ALA A 29 2.16 -4.21 0.06
C ALA A 29 2.24 -4.76 1.48
N CYS A 30 3.04 -4.13 2.33
CA CYS A 30 3.08 -4.39 3.76
C CYS A 30 1.81 -3.80 4.37
N HIS A 31 0.92 -4.67 4.82
CA HIS A 31 -0.30 -4.27 5.51
C HIS A 31 -0.17 -4.60 7.00
N PHE A 32 -0.55 -3.65 7.85
CA PHE A 32 -0.82 -3.97 9.24
C PHE A 32 -2.09 -4.85 9.28
N PRO A 33 -2.07 -6.00 9.98
CA PRO A 33 -3.24 -6.83 10.12
C PRO A 33 -4.39 -6.06 10.79
N PRO A 34 -5.66 -6.44 10.55
CA PRO A 34 -6.80 -5.73 11.08
C PRO A 34 -6.69 -5.53 12.60
N PRO A 35 -7.12 -4.37 13.13
CA PRO A 35 -7.27 -4.23 14.58
C PRO A 35 -8.15 -5.38 15.08
N ASN A 36 -7.72 -6.06 16.15
CA ASN A 36 -8.35 -7.24 16.77
C ASN A 36 -7.92 -8.64 16.28
N GLN A 37 -6.75 -8.80 15.63
CA GLN A 37 -6.12 -10.13 15.61
C GLN A 37 -5.60 -10.50 17.01
N PHE A 38 -5.90 -11.72 17.46
CA PHE A 38 -5.34 -12.31 18.68
C PHE A 38 -4.47 -13.51 18.31
N PRO A 39 -3.18 -13.56 18.69
CA PRO A 39 -2.46 -12.56 19.51
C PRO A 39 -2.26 -11.23 18.78
N PRO A 40 -2.03 -10.11 19.51
CA PRO A 40 -1.72 -8.82 18.92
C PRO A 40 -0.55 -8.98 17.95
N ALA A 41 -0.76 -8.60 16.70
CA ALA A 41 0.32 -8.62 15.74
C ALA A 41 1.19 -7.39 15.95
N GLU A 42 2.44 -7.61 16.34
CA GLU A 42 3.48 -6.58 16.43
C GLU A 42 4.17 -6.33 15.08
N THR A 43 3.75 -7.05 14.03
CA THR A 43 4.32 -6.99 12.69
C THR A 43 3.21 -6.94 11.64
N GLY A 44 3.46 -6.19 10.57
CA GLY A 44 2.67 -6.28 9.35
C GLY A 44 3.00 -7.57 8.60
N TYR A 45 2.23 -7.84 7.54
CA TYR A 45 2.50 -8.94 6.61
C TYR A 45 2.41 -8.46 5.18
N TRP A 46 3.25 -9.04 4.31
CA TRP A 46 3.16 -8.79 2.87
C TRP A 46 1.90 -9.43 2.30
N VAL A 47 1.07 -8.61 1.66
CA VAL A 47 -0.12 -9.04 0.92
C VAL A 47 0.01 -8.63 -0.55
N ILE A 48 -0.71 -9.32 -1.44
CA ILE A 48 -0.78 -8.93 -2.84
C ILE A 48 -1.36 -7.52 -2.94
N SER A 49 -0.64 -6.65 -3.65
CA SER A 49 -1.10 -5.29 -3.91
C SER A 49 -1.93 -5.23 -5.20
N TYR A 50 -2.68 -4.15 -5.36
CA TYR A 50 -3.14 -3.74 -6.69
C TYR A 50 -1.94 -3.49 -7.62
N PRO A 51 -2.15 -3.46 -8.95
CA PRO A 51 -1.09 -3.10 -9.88
C PRO A 51 -0.40 -1.79 -9.46
N LEU A 52 0.92 -1.88 -9.24
CA LEU A 52 1.74 -0.80 -8.70
C LEU A 52 2.33 0.05 -9.81
N TYR A 53 2.03 1.35 -9.81
CA TYR A 53 2.46 2.32 -10.81
C TYR A 53 3.67 3.15 -10.36
N GLY A 54 4.45 2.61 -9.44
CA GLY A 54 5.67 3.23 -8.92
C GLY A 54 5.40 4.48 -8.10
N VAL A 55 6.37 5.40 -8.11
CA VAL A 55 6.27 6.70 -7.45
C VAL A 55 5.50 7.67 -8.33
N GLN A 56 4.49 8.33 -7.79
CA GLN A 56 3.61 9.27 -8.49
C GLN A 56 3.44 10.56 -7.69
N GLN A 57 3.02 11.64 -8.35
CA GLN A 57 2.69 12.89 -7.67
C GLN A 57 1.23 12.87 -7.20
N VAL A 58 0.97 13.44 -6.03
CA VAL A 58 -0.41 13.63 -5.52
C VAL A 58 -1.20 14.49 -6.50
N GLY A 59 -2.42 14.05 -6.83
CA GLY A 59 -3.31 14.71 -7.80
C GLY A 59 -2.99 14.41 -9.27
N ALA A 60 -1.89 13.73 -9.60
CA ALA A 60 -1.62 13.36 -10.98
C ALA A 60 -2.67 12.35 -11.51
N PRO A 61 -2.99 12.38 -12.82
CA PRO A 61 -3.93 11.43 -13.42
C PRO A 61 -3.53 9.98 -13.15
N CYS A 62 -4.51 9.14 -12.88
CA CYS A 62 -4.32 7.73 -12.60
C CYS A 62 -5.13 6.88 -13.58
N PRO A 63 -4.66 5.66 -13.93
CA PRO A 63 -5.14 4.93 -15.10
C PRO A 63 -6.53 4.32 -14.90
N LYS A 64 -6.82 3.85 -13.68
CA LYS A 64 -8.09 3.21 -13.31
C LYS A 64 -8.22 3.12 -11.80
N PRO A 65 -9.45 2.97 -11.27
CA PRO A 65 -9.67 2.50 -9.90
C PRO A 65 -8.94 1.17 -9.65
N GLN A 66 -8.73 0.80 -8.38
CA GLN A 66 -8.01 -0.42 -8.00
C GLN A 66 -6.56 -0.45 -8.57
N ALA A 67 -5.88 0.68 -8.42
CA ALA A 67 -4.48 0.85 -8.75
C ALA A 67 -3.76 1.43 -7.52
N ALA A 68 -2.50 1.04 -7.33
CA ALA A 68 -1.67 1.49 -6.24
C ALA A 68 -0.49 2.32 -6.76
N ALA A 69 -0.09 3.33 -6.00
CA ALA A 69 1.13 4.09 -6.22
C ALA A 69 1.73 4.52 -4.88
N GLN A 70 2.94 5.07 -4.93
CA GLN A 70 3.63 5.63 -3.78
C GLN A 70 3.87 7.12 -3.99
N SER A 71 3.64 7.96 -2.98
CA SER A 71 4.06 9.36 -3.05
C SER A 71 5.58 9.48 -2.93
N PRO A 72 6.20 10.62 -3.30
CA PRO A 72 7.65 10.79 -3.18
C PRO A 72 8.16 10.66 -1.73
N ASP A 73 7.31 10.98 -0.75
CA ASP A 73 7.59 10.84 0.69
C ASP A 73 7.20 9.46 1.27
N GLY A 74 6.80 8.52 0.41
CA GLY A 74 6.63 7.11 0.77
C GLY A 74 5.22 6.70 1.19
N LEU A 75 4.24 7.60 1.21
CA LEU A 75 2.86 7.26 1.57
C LEU A 75 2.23 6.35 0.51
N PRO A 76 1.41 5.37 0.91
CA PRO A 76 0.58 4.63 -0.03
C PRO A 76 -0.44 5.56 -0.66
N MET A 77 -0.71 5.36 -1.95
CA MET A 77 -1.70 6.13 -2.69
C MET A 77 -2.63 5.22 -3.49
N LEU A 78 -3.87 5.68 -3.62
CA LEU A 78 -4.91 5.04 -4.41
C LEU A 78 -5.43 6.00 -5.49
N CYS A 79 -5.91 5.43 -6.58
CA CYS A 79 -6.56 6.19 -7.65
C CYS A 79 -8.01 6.50 -7.28
N LEU A 80 -8.32 7.77 -7.04
CA LEU A 80 -9.67 8.24 -6.70
C LEU A 80 -10.35 8.96 -7.89
N GLY A 81 -10.31 8.32 -9.06
CA GLY A 81 -10.96 8.83 -10.28
C GLY A 81 -10.47 10.23 -10.65
N ALA A 82 -11.38 11.20 -10.73
CA ALA A 82 -11.08 12.59 -11.11
C ALA A 82 -10.11 13.30 -10.15
N ARG A 83 -9.96 12.82 -8.91
CA ARG A 83 -8.99 13.36 -7.94
C ARG A 83 -7.56 12.87 -8.19
N GLY A 84 -7.35 11.95 -9.14
CA GLY A 84 -6.05 11.37 -9.41
C GLY A 84 -5.53 10.51 -8.26
N TRP A 85 -4.20 10.43 -8.15
CA TRP A 85 -3.52 9.77 -7.03
C TRP A 85 -3.73 10.53 -5.71
N GLN A 86 -4.18 9.83 -4.67
CA GLN A 86 -4.43 10.43 -3.36
C GLN A 86 -3.78 9.55 -2.26
N PRO A 87 -3.00 10.13 -1.34
CA PRO A 87 -2.44 9.42 -0.19
C PRO A 87 -3.52 8.86 0.71
N GLY A 88 -3.36 7.59 1.08
CA GLY A 88 -4.28 6.89 1.97
C GLY A 88 -4.39 5.41 1.64
N TRP A 89 -5.26 4.74 2.38
CA TRP A 89 -5.55 3.32 2.23
C TRP A 89 -7.05 3.07 2.12
N PHE A 90 -7.43 2.01 1.41
CA PHE A 90 -8.79 1.50 1.43
C PHE A 90 -8.85 0.44 2.52
N THR A 91 -9.64 0.68 3.56
CA THR A 91 -10.16 -0.42 4.38
C THR A 91 -11.48 -0.84 3.75
N GLY A 92 -11.97 -2.06 4.03
CA GLY A 92 -13.31 -2.46 3.56
C GLY A 92 -14.45 -1.49 3.96
N ALA A 93 -14.18 -0.55 4.88
CA ALA A 93 -15.08 0.52 5.31
C ALA A 93 -14.98 1.82 4.49
N GLY A 94 -13.99 1.98 3.61
CA GLY A 94 -13.80 3.19 2.80
C GLY A 94 -12.34 3.60 2.62
N PHE A 95 -12.14 4.76 2.00
CA PHE A 95 -10.83 5.39 1.84
C PHE A 95 -10.49 6.24 3.06
N PHE A 96 -9.32 6.01 3.64
CA PHE A 96 -8.80 6.73 4.81
C PHE A 96 -7.52 7.46 4.41
N PRO A 97 -7.49 8.80 4.46
CA PRO A 97 -6.27 9.56 4.24
C PRO A 97 -5.29 9.34 5.41
N PRO A 98 -3.98 9.55 5.22
CA PRO A 98 -3.02 9.53 6.31
C PRO A 98 -3.37 10.62 7.33
N GLU A 99 -3.10 10.34 8.61
CA GLU A 99 -3.26 11.32 9.67
C GLU A 99 -2.31 12.53 9.44
N PRO A 100 -2.73 13.77 9.77
CA PRO A 100 -1.91 14.97 9.61
C PRO A 100 -0.59 14.96 10.40
#